data_AF-A0A2V7ZCR2-F1
#
_entry.id   AF-A0A2V7ZCR2-F1
#
_cell.length_a   1.000
_cell.length_b   1.000
_cell.length_c   1.000
_cell.angle_alpha   90.00
_cell.angle_beta   90.00
_cell.angle_gamma   90.00
#
_symmetry.space_group_name_H-M   'P 1'
#
loop_
_entity.id
_entity.type
_entity.pdbx_description
1 polymer ?
#
loop_
_entity_poly.entity_id
_entity_poly.type
_entity_poly.pdbx_seq_one_letter_code
_entity_poly.pdbx_strand_id
1 'polypeptide(L)'
;NGTPIWSREHTTKPNNPAMISSLLIGGPYGARVSQTSPGRERIYVCHPASSREETACATKILSTLARRAYRRTPTNDDIQTLVGFYQAARAGGDFDAGIRAGVERVLVSPDFLFRIEADPAGVAPGTAYNLSDVELASRLSFFLWSSIPDDELLDTAVRGKLHEPSVLEREVRRMLSDKRARTSLVQNF
;
A
#
# COMPACT_ATOMS: atom_id res chain seq x y z
N ASN A 1 -34.40 -4.86 -10.14
CA ASN A 1 -33.79 -5.83 -11.08
C ASN A 1 -32.31 -5.96 -10.82
N GLY A 2 -31.93 -6.81 -9.86
CA GLY A 2 -30.54 -7.20 -9.64
C GLY A 2 -30.41 -8.68 -9.93
N THR A 3 -29.59 -9.06 -10.90
CA THR A 3 -29.29 -10.45 -11.25
C THR A 3 -28.40 -11.07 -10.18
N PRO A 4 -28.75 -12.24 -9.60
CA PRO A 4 -27.87 -12.92 -8.65
C PRO A 4 -26.67 -13.51 -9.39
N ILE A 5 -25.47 -13.27 -8.85
CA ILE A 5 -24.22 -13.80 -9.38
C ILE A 5 -23.99 -15.14 -8.66
N TRP A 6 -24.36 -16.24 -9.35
CA TRP A 6 -24.21 -17.68 -9.02
C TRP A 6 -25.26 -18.35 -8.11
N SER A 7 -25.78 -19.49 -8.58
CA SER A 7 -26.53 -20.49 -7.81
C SER A 7 -25.82 -21.85 -7.96
N ARG A 8 -25.53 -22.52 -6.84
CA ARG A 8 -25.18 -23.95 -6.82
C ARG A 8 -26.25 -24.69 -6.03
N GLU A 9 -27.02 -25.51 -6.73
CA GLU A 9 -27.94 -26.48 -6.12
C GLU A 9 -27.17 -27.73 -5.72
N HIS A 10 -27.24 -28.15 -4.45
CA HIS A 10 -26.86 -29.52 -4.10
C HIS A 10 -27.57 -30.11 -2.86
N THR A 11 -28.22 -31.25 -3.15
CA THR A 11 -28.55 -32.45 -2.34
C THR A 11 -29.24 -32.30 -0.99
N THR A 12 -30.45 -32.84 -0.92
CA THR A 12 -31.20 -33.20 0.29
C THR A 12 -30.58 -34.43 0.97
N LYS A 13 -29.79 -34.26 2.04
CA LYS A 13 -29.45 -35.34 2.99
C LYS A 13 -29.93 -35.00 4.41
N PRO A 14 -30.45 -35.97 5.18
CA PRO A 14 -31.25 -35.68 6.39
C PRO A 14 -30.44 -35.33 7.65
N ASN A 15 -29.10 -35.47 7.62
CA ASN A 15 -28.22 -35.31 8.80
C ASN A 15 -27.22 -34.15 8.66
N ASN A 16 -27.59 -33.06 8.00
CA ASN A 16 -26.72 -31.88 7.91
C ASN A 16 -27.13 -30.85 8.99
N PRO A 17 -26.23 -30.43 9.90
CA PRO A 17 -26.52 -29.36 10.85
C PRO A 17 -26.88 -28.08 10.08
N ALA A 18 -27.80 -27.27 10.60
CA ALA A 18 -28.37 -26.10 9.93
C ALA A 18 -27.34 -25.31 9.08
N MET A 19 -27.55 -25.27 7.77
CA MET A 19 -26.69 -24.55 6.83
C MET A 19 -27.40 -23.27 6.36
N ILE A 20 -26.68 -22.15 6.37
CA ILE A 20 -27.15 -20.89 5.77
C ILE A 20 -27.15 -21.07 4.26
N SER A 21 -28.34 -21.08 3.63
CA SER A 21 -28.49 -21.24 2.18
C SER A 21 -28.15 -19.96 1.40
N SER A 22 -28.42 -18.78 1.98
CA SER A 22 -27.97 -17.49 1.48
C SER A 22 -27.93 -16.45 2.60
N LEU A 23 -26.98 -15.53 2.52
CA LEU A 23 -26.90 -14.35 3.37
C LEU A 23 -26.85 -13.12 2.46
N LEU A 24 -27.87 -12.26 2.56
CA LEU A 24 -27.92 -11.00 1.83
C LEU A 24 -27.74 -9.85 2.83
N ILE A 25 -26.63 -9.13 2.68
CA ILE A 25 -26.36 -7.93 3.46
C ILE A 25 -26.77 -6.73 2.60
N GLY A 26 -27.91 -6.11 2.95
CA GLY A 26 -28.41 -4.91 2.30
C GLY A 26 -28.03 -3.65 3.09
N GLY A 27 -27.18 -2.80 2.50
CA GLY A 27 -26.81 -1.50 3.07
C GLY A 27 -25.34 -1.41 3.50
N PRO A 28 -24.96 -0.36 4.25
CA PRO A 28 -25.82 0.74 4.73
C PRO A 28 -26.24 1.72 3.61
N TYR A 29 -27.52 2.06 3.57
CA TYR A 29 -28.06 3.06 2.63
C TYR A 29 -27.77 4.47 3.14
N GLY A 30 -27.26 5.34 2.27
CA GLY A 30 -26.95 6.73 2.63
C GLY A 30 -25.87 6.87 3.71
N ALA A 31 -25.00 5.86 3.88
CA ALA A 31 -23.92 5.93 4.84
C ALA A 31 -23.01 7.13 4.59
N ARG A 32 -22.69 7.85 5.65
CA ARG A 32 -21.68 8.90 5.63
C ARG A 32 -20.31 8.27 5.89
N VAL A 33 -19.32 8.66 5.09
CA VAL A 33 -17.94 8.25 5.32
C VAL A 33 -17.47 8.84 6.65
N SER A 34 -16.94 8.00 7.54
CA SER A 34 -16.38 8.46 8.80
C SER A 34 -15.19 9.38 8.54
N GLN A 35 -15.26 10.59 9.12
CA GLN A 35 -14.22 11.62 9.00
C GLN A 35 -13.08 11.44 10.03
N THR A 36 -13.19 10.46 10.94
CA THR A 36 -12.27 10.28 12.07
C THR A 36 -11.83 8.81 12.22
N SER A 37 -11.68 8.09 11.11
CA SER A 37 -11.15 6.73 11.18
C SER A 37 -9.62 6.75 11.29
N PRO A 38 -8.98 5.80 12.00
CA PRO A 38 -7.53 5.73 12.09
C PRO A 38 -6.83 5.62 10.72
N GLY A 39 -7.49 4.99 9.74
CA GLY A 39 -7.00 4.91 8.37
C GLY A 39 -7.02 6.27 7.67
N ARG A 40 -8.10 7.04 7.84
CA ARG A 40 -8.23 8.38 7.27
C ARG A 40 -7.18 9.33 7.85
N GLU A 41 -7.00 9.32 9.18
CA GLU A 41 -5.98 10.15 9.84
C GLU A 41 -4.56 9.87 9.33
N ARG A 42 -4.26 8.62 8.97
CA ARG A 42 -2.97 8.23 8.38
C ARG A 42 -2.80 8.66 6.93
N ILE A 43 -3.89 8.71 6.16
CA ILE A 43 -3.86 9.11 4.74
C ILE A 43 -3.84 10.64 4.62
N TYR A 44 -4.71 11.34 5.37
CA TYR A 44 -4.91 12.78 5.26
C TYR A 44 -3.90 13.55 6.11
N VAL A 45 -2.64 13.55 5.68
CA VAL A 45 -1.54 14.32 6.29
C VAL A 45 -1.59 15.83 5.98
N CYS A 46 -2.58 16.26 5.20
CA CYS A 46 -2.83 17.65 4.82
C CYS A 46 -4.34 17.89 4.76
N HIS A 47 -4.79 19.05 5.23
CA HIS A 47 -6.19 19.46 5.15
C HIS A 47 -6.23 20.86 4.53
N PRO A 48 -6.81 21.04 3.33
CA PRO A 48 -6.85 22.34 2.69
C PRO A 48 -7.84 23.26 3.40
N ALA A 49 -7.46 24.51 3.66
CA ALA A 49 -8.36 25.52 4.23
C ALA A 49 -9.26 26.17 3.17
N SER A 50 -8.87 26.08 1.90
CA SER A 50 -9.61 26.63 0.76
C SER A 50 -9.41 25.80 -0.51
N SER A 51 -10.28 26.01 -1.50
CA SER A 51 -10.19 25.34 -2.80
C SER A 51 -8.85 25.56 -3.53
N ARG A 52 -8.18 26.68 -3.27
CA ARG A 52 -6.87 27.01 -3.86
C ARG A 52 -5.73 26.14 -3.34
N GLU A 53 -5.89 25.60 -2.13
CA GLU A 53 -4.87 24.74 -1.48
C GLU A 53 -5.09 23.25 -1.75
N GLU A 54 -6.26 22.88 -2.28
CA GLU A 54 -6.64 21.48 -2.47
C GLU A 54 -5.61 20.70 -3.28
N THR A 55 -5.20 21.20 -4.44
CA THR A 55 -4.21 20.48 -5.27
C THR A 55 -2.87 20.32 -4.55
N ALA A 56 -2.41 21.34 -3.82
CA ALA A 56 -1.17 21.24 -3.06
C ALA A 56 -1.26 20.20 -1.93
N CYS A 57 -2.38 20.20 -1.19
CA CYS A 57 -2.64 19.18 -0.17
C CYS A 57 -2.77 17.78 -0.76
N ALA A 58 -3.47 17.62 -1.88
CA ALA A 58 -3.61 16.35 -2.58
C ALA A 58 -2.25 15.80 -3.02
N THR A 59 -1.40 16.65 -3.61
CA THR A 59 -0.02 16.29 -3.97
C THR A 59 0.76 15.81 -2.75
N LYS A 60 0.66 16.48 -1.60
CA LYS A 60 1.34 16.07 -0.37
C LYS A 60 0.83 14.72 0.16
N ILE A 61 -0.48 14.50 0.17
CA ILE A 61 -1.10 13.23 0.58
C ILE A 61 -0.64 12.10 -0.33
N LEU A 62 -0.80 12.27 -1.65
CA LEU A 62 -0.53 11.22 -2.63
C LEU A 62 0.96 10.90 -2.74
N SER A 63 1.84 11.89 -2.65
CA SER A 63 3.30 11.65 -2.61
C SER A 63 3.74 10.92 -1.33
N THR A 64 3.16 11.28 -0.17
CA THR A 64 3.44 10.58 1.10
C THR A 64 3.01 9.12 1.03
N LEU A 65 1.81 8.87 0.48
CA LEU A 65 1.30 7.52 0.29
C LEU A 65 2.13 6.73 -0.74
N ALA A 66 2.43 7.34 -1.89
CA ALA A 66 3.20 6.72 -2.96
C ALA A 66 4.61 6.33 -2.50
N ARG A 67 5.27 7.17 -1.69
CA ARG A 67 6.60 6.86 -1.13
C ARG A 67 6.61 5.53 -0.39
N ARG A 68 5.61 5.31 0.46
CA ARG A 68 5.47 4.07 1.24
C ARG A 68 4.95 2.91 0.41
N ALA A 69 3.97 3.17 -0.47
CA ALA A 69 3.34 2.15 -1.30
C ALA A 69 4.31 1.57 -2.34
N TYR A 70 5.05 2.44 -3.02
CA TYR A 70 6.03 2.07 -4.04
C TYR A 70 7.40 1.77 -3.45
N ARG A 71 7.58 2.02 -2.13
CA ARG A 71 8.78 1.68 -1.36
C ARG A 71 10.05 2.31 -1.92
N ARG A 72 9.91 3.49 -2.51
CA ARG A 72 10.99 4.30 -3.12
C ARG A 72 10.62 5.77 -3.07
N THR A 73 11.56 6.65 -3.38
CA THR A 73 11.20 8.04 -3.67
C THR A 73 10.31 8.08 -4.92
N PRO A 74 9.08 8.64 -4.86
CA PRO A 74 8.24 8.81 -6.03
C PRO A 74 8.91 9.74 -7.04
N THR A 75 8.80 9.42 -8.32
CA THR A 75 9.23 10.31 -9.40
C THR A 75 8.21 11.42 -9.62
N ASN A 76 8.58 12.43 -10.39
CA ASN A 76 7.64 13.47 -10.80
C ASN A 76 6.47 12.87 -11.61
N ASP A 77 6.74 11.89 -12.46
CA ASP A 77 5.73 11.23 -13.29
C ASP A 77 4.73 10.43 -12.44
N ASP A 78 5.20 9.76 -11.37
CA ASP A 78 4.33 9.09 -10.40
C ASP A 78 3.35 10.10 -9.81
N ILE A 79 3.88 11.23 -9.32
CA ILE A 79 3.09 12.25 -8.64
C ILE A 79 2.11 12.90 -9.62
N GLN A 80 2.55 13.28 -10.82
CA GLN A 80 1.71 13.87 -11.85
C GLN A 80 0.57 12.93 -12.25
N THR A 81 0.86 11.64 -12.43
CA THR A 81 -0.17 10.63 -12.71
C THR A 81 -1.22 10.62 -11.60
N LEU A 82 -0.80 10.49 -10.34
CA LEU A 82 -1.71 10.43 -9.19
C LEU A 82 -2.54 11.71 -9.04
N VAL A 83 -1.93 12.87 -9.23
CA VAL A 83 -2.61 14.18 -9.18
C VAL A 83 -3.60 14.32 -10.36
N GLY A 84 -3.30 13.75 -11.52
CA GLY A 84 -4.22 13.71 -12.66
C GLY A 84 -5.52 12.94 -12.34
N PHE A 85 -5.40 11.76 -11.71
CA PHE A 85 -6.57 11.00 -11.24
C PHE A 85 -7.37 11.78 -10.18
N TYR A 86 -6.66 12.45 -9.26
CA TYR A 86 -7.29 13.35 -8.28
C TYR A 86 -8.10 14.45 -8.98
N GLN A 87 -7.51 15.17 -9.94
CA GLN A 87 -8.16 16.29 -10.62
C GLN A 87 -9.39 15.84 -11.42
N ALA A 88 -9.29 14.69 -12.11
CA ALA A 88 -10.39 14.13 -12.89
C ALA A 88 -11.60 13.79 -12.00
N ALA A 89 -11.38 13.11 -10.87
CA ALA A 89 -12.45 12.77 -9.94
C ALA A 89 -12.97 14.00 -9.17
N ARG A 90 -12.10 14.96 -8.83
CA ARG A 90 -12.47 16.21 -8.16
C ARG A 90 -13.37 17.09 -9.03
N ALA A 91 -13.25 17.05 -10.35
CA ALA A 91 -14.08 17.83 -11.27
C ALA A 91 -15.58 17.47 -11.17
N GLY A 92 -15.91 16.20 -10.85
CA GLY A 92 -17.28 15.71 -10.67
C GLY A 92 -17.67 15.41 -9.22
N GLY A 93 -16.79 15.68 -8.25
CA GLY A 93 -16.95 15.28 -6.86
C GLY A 93 -16.32 16.25 -5.87
N ASP A 94 -16.15 15.83 -4.62
CA ASP A 94 -15.48 16.59 -3.57
C ASP A 94 -13.98 16.25 -3.49
N PHE A 95 -13.27 16.92 -2.58
CA PHE A 95 -11.85 16.67 -2.30
C PHE A 95 -11.59 15.19 -2.01
N ASP A 96 -12.45 14.57 -1.20
CA ASP A 96 -12.36 13.17 -0.81
C ASP A 96 -12.52 12.22 -1.98
N ALA A 97 -13.42 12.51 -2.93
CA ALA A 97 -13.57 11.75 -4.16
C ALA A 97 -12.28 11.80 -5.00
N GLY A 98 -11.64 12.97 -5.07
CA GLY A 98 -10.33 13.14 -5.69
C GLY A 98 -9.26 12.28 -5.01
N ILE A 99 -9.14 12.36 -3.67
CA ILE A 99 -8.14 11.58 -2.93
C ILE A 99 -8.41 10.09 -3.09
N ARG A 100 -9.68 9.65 -3.05
CA ARG A 100 -10.05 8.24 -3.29
C ARG A 100 -9.54 7.74 -4.63
N ALA A 101 -9.77 8.48 -5.71
CA ALA A 101 -9.30 8.09 -7.04
C ALA A 101 -7.75 7.99 -7.11
N GLY A 102 -7.05 8.93 -6.47
CA GLY A 102 -5.59 8.85 -6.34
C GLY A 102 -5.12 7.63 -5.55
N VAL A 103 -5.78 7.32 -4.43
CA VAL A 103 -5.49 6.13 -3.61
C VAL A 103 -5.76 4.85 -4.39
N GLU A 104 -6.90 4.75 -5.07
CA GLU A 104 -7.23 3.61 -5.94
C GLU A 104 -6.14 3.40 -6.99
N ARG A 105 -5.67 4.48 -7.63
CA ARG A 105 -4.57 4.40 -8.59
C ARG A 105 -3.26 3.89 -7.99
N VAL A 106 -2.93 4.28 -6.75
CA VAL A 106 -1.78 3.72 -6.01
C VAL A 106 -1.96 2.22 -5.82
N LEU A 107 -3.14 1.78 -5.36
CA LEU A 107 -3.41 0.38 -4.99
C LEU A 107 -3.46 -0.58 -6.19
N VAL A 108 -3.74 -0.07 -7.39
CA VAL A 108 -3.70 -0.88 -8.64
C VAL A 108 -2.39 -0.72 -9.42
N SER A 109 -1.42 0.03 -8.89
CA SER A 109 -0.14 0.24 -9.56
C SER A 109 0.74 -1.01 -9.49
N PRO A 110 1.46 -1.39 -10.57
CA PRO A 110 2.46 -2.46 -10.52
C PRO A 110 3.51 -2.24 -9.42
N ASP A 111 3.94 -1.00 -9.20
CA ASP A 111 4.91 -0.63 -8.15
C ASP A 111 4.40 -0.91 -6.73
N PHE A 112 3.09 -0.93 -6.53
CA PHE A 112 2.48 -1.34 -5.26
C PHE A 112 2.31 -2.86 -5.19
N LEU A 113 1.70 -3.43 -6.22
CA LEU A 113 1.30 -4.85 -6.29
C LEU A 113 2.49 -5.80 -6.29
N PHE A 114 3.60 -5.40 -6.91
CA PHE A 114 4.81 -6.21 -7.05
C PHE A 114 5.98 -5.59 -6.31
N ARG A 115 6.88 -6.45 -5.84
CA ARG A 115 8.22 -6.06 -5.37
C ARG A 115 9.17 -6.37 -6.51
N ILE A 116 9.38 -5.39 -7.38
CA ILE A 116 10.22 -5.54 -8.56
C ILE A 116 11.67 -5.40 -8.11
N GLU A 117 12.48 -6.39 -8.46
CA GLU A 117 13.93 -6.37 -8.32
C GLU A 117 14.49 -6.56 -9.73
N ALA A 118 15.20 -5.56 -10.24
CA ALA A 118 15.61 -5.55 -11.64
C ALA A 118 17.04 -6.07 -11.77
N ASP A 119 17.24 -7.04 -12.67
CA ASP A 119 18.58 -7.49 -13.01
C ASP A 119 19.39 -6.31 -13.59
N PRO A 120 20.62 -6.06 -13.09
CA PRO A 120 21.46 -5.02 -13.66
C PRO A 120 21.74 -5.30 -15.14
N ALA A 121 21.77 -4.24 -15.95
CA ALA A 121 22.01 -4.36 -17.38
C ALA A 121 23.35 -5.06 -17.66
N GLY A 122 23.33 -6.07 -18.52
CA GLY A 122 24.54 -6.79 -18.95
C GLY A 122 25.01 -7.91 -18.03
N VAL A 123 24.27 -8.26 -16.98
CA VAL A 123 24.57 -9.40 -16.12
C VAL A 123 24.15 -10.70 -16.81
N ALA A 124 25.04 -11.71 -16.84
CA ALA A 124 24.75 -13.01 -17.43
C ALA A 124 23.76 -13.81 -16.55
N PRO A 125 22.86 -14.63 -17.14
CA PRO A 125 21.94 -15.47 -16.37
C PRO A 125 22.65 -16.33 -15.31
N GLY A 126 22.11 -16.36 -14.10
CA GLY A 126 22.69 -17.12 -12.97
C GLY A 126 23.84 -16.44 -12.24
N THR A 127 24.21 -15.21 -12.63
CA THR A 127 25.25 -14.45 -11.91
C THR A 127 24.64 -13.78 -10.68
N ALA A 128 25.28 -13.94 -9.53
CA ALA A 128 24.91 -13.21 -8.32
C ALA A 128 25.28 -11.73 -8.46
N TYR A 129 24.36 -10.84 -8.13
CA TYR A 129 24.58 -9.39 -8.11
C TYR A 129 24.06 -8.79 -6.80
N ASN A 130 24.58 -7.61 -6.47
CA ASN A 130 24.10 -6.85 -5.32
C ASN A 130 22.80 -6.13 -5.68
N LEU A 131 21.82 -6.23 -4.79
CA LEU A 131 20.62 -5.41 -4.85
C LEU A 131 20.97 -3.93 -4.64
N SER A 132 20.15 -3.04 -5.21
CA SER A 132 20.15 -1.66 -4.76
C SER A 132 19.69 -1.57 -3.30
N ASP A 133 20.09 -0.51 -2.61
CA ASP A 133 19.71 -0.31 -1.20
C ASP A 133 18.18 -0.24 -1.00
N VAL A 134 17.44 0.25 -2.01
CA VAL A 134 15.96 0.35 -1.97
C VAL A 134 15.31 -1.03 -2.10
N GLU A 135 15.83 -1.87 -2.99
CA GLU A 135 15.42 -3.28 -3.11
C GLU A 135 15.79 -4.06 -1.84
N LEU A 136 16.99 -3.82 -1.29
CA LEU A 136 17.45 -4.42 -0.03
C LEU A 136 16.53 -4.06 1.14
N ALA A 137 16.16 -2.78 1.29
CA ALA A 137 15.20 -2.33 2.30
C ALA A 137 13.85 -3.05 2.19
N SER A 138 13.33 -3.14 0.97
CA SER A 138 12.07 -3.85 0.70
C SER A 138 12.18 -5.34 1.02
N ARG A 139 13.28 -5.99 0.64
CA ARG A 139 13.48 -7.41 0.93
C ARG A 139 13.57 -7.67 2.43
N LEU A 140 14.34 -6.86 3.16
CA LEU A 140 14.46 -6.94 4.62
C LEU A 140 13.12 -6.74 5.33
N SER A 141 12.35 -5.72 4.94
CA SER A 141 11.08 -5.40 5.62
C SER A 141 10.07 -6.53 5.48
N PHE A 142 9.96 -7.13 4.30
CA PHE A 142 9.02 -8.23 4.11
C PHE A 142 9.52 -9.54 4.71
N PHE A 143 10.84 -9.75 4.74
CA PHE A 143 11.42 -10.90 5.42
C PHE A 143 11.20 -10.83 6.93
N LEU A 144 11.52 -9.70 7.57
CA LEU A 144 11.49 -9.56 9.03
C LEU A 144 10.11 -9.17 9.56
N TRP A 145 9.36 -8.33 8.84
CA TRP A 145 8.08 -7.78 9.31
C TRP A 145 6.87 -8.24 8.51
N SER A 146 7.05 -8.96 7.38
CA SER A 146 5.96 -9.26 6.44
C SER A 146 5.14 -8.01 6.07
N SER A 147 5.82 -6.87 5.99
CA SER A 147 5.23 -5.55 5.76
C SER A 147 6.21 -4.64 5.03
N ILE A 148 5.73 -3.46 4.63
CA ILE A 148 6.53 -2.44 3.97
C ILE A 148 7.64 -1.88 4.88
N PRO A 149 8.74 -1.35 4.32
CA PRO A 149 9.76 -0.65 5.10
C PRO A 149 9.16 0.57 5.79
N ASP A 150 9.69 0.92 6.96
CA ASP A 150 9.38 2.20 7.59
C ASP A 150 10.23 3.32 7.01
N ASP A 151 9.89 4.57 7.37
CA ASP A 151 10.55 5.74 6.79
C ASP A 151 12.05 5.78 7.12
N GLU A 152 12.48 5.33 8.31
CA GLU A 152 13.89 5.29 8.71
C GLU A 152 14.73 4.35 7.82
N LEU A 153 14.22 3.14 7.57
CA LEU A 153 14.88 2.18 6.68
C LEU A 153 14.88 2.68 5.24
N LEU A 154 13.76 3.22 4.77
CA LEU A 154 13.63 3.72 3.41
C LEU A 154 14.52 4.96 3.17
N ASP A 155 14.61 5.88 4.12
CA ASP A 155 15.48 7.05 4.04
C ASP A 155 16.95 6.66 4.01
N THR A 156 17.34 5.68 4.82
CA THR A 156 18.71 5.14 4.83
C THR A 156 19.05 4.48 3.49
N ALA A 157 18.10 3.75 2.90
CA ALA A 157 18.25 3.15 1.60
C ALA A 157 18.34 4.17 0.46
N VAL A 158 17.46 5.18 0.46
CA VAL A 158 17.47 6.25 -0.55
C VAL A 158 18.77 7.06 -0.50
N ARG A 159 19.41 7.18 0.68
CA ARG A 159 20.73 7.80 0.81
C ARG A 159 21.89 6.92 0.31
N GLY A 160 21.63 5.68 -0.10
CA GLY A 160 22.67 4.75 -0.55
C GLY A 160 23.61 4.34 0.57
N LYS A 161 23.10 4.16 1.79
CA LYS A 161 23.88 3.81 2.99
C LYS A 161 23.54 2.44 3.57
N LEU A 162 22.47 1.79 3.11
CA LEU A 162 21.96 0.57 3.74
C LEU A 162 22.88 -0.64 3.52
N HIS A 163 23.63 -0.70 2.42
CA HIS A 163 24.61 -1.76 2.19
C HIS A 163 25.85 -1.69 3.09
N GLU A 164 26.11 -0.56 3.76
CA GLU A 164 27.28 -0.42 4.64
C GLU A 164 27.13 -1.37 5.84
N PRO A 165 28.10 -2.27 6.14
CA PRO A 165 27.91 -3.35 7.11
C PRO A 165 27.43 -2.90 8.50
N SER A 166 28.00 -1.81 9.03
CA SER A 166 27.62 -1.27 10.34
C SER A 166 26.23 -0.63 10.34
N VAL A 167 25.81 -0.05 9.22
CA VAL A 167 24.47 0.52 9.04
C VAL A 167 23.45 -0.60 8.93
N LEU A 168 23.73 -1.60 8.09
CA LEU A 168 22.88 -2.76 7.89
C LEU A 168 22.64 -3.52 9.20
N GLU A 169 23.70 -3.81 9.95
CA GLU A 169 23.59 -4.51 11.23
C GLU A 169 22.71 -3.74 12.22
N ARG A 170 22.89 -2.42 12.31
CA ARG A 170 22.09 -1.56 13.19
C ARG A 170 20.60 -1.60 12.80
N GLU A 171 20.29 -1.43 11.51
CA GLU A 171 18.91 -1.46 11.03
C GLU A 171 18.27 -2.83 11.27
N VAL A 172 18.97 -3.94 10.97
CA VAL A 172 18.44 -5.29 11.22
C VAL A 172 18.16 -5.52 12.71
N ARG A 173 19.07 -5.12 13.61
CA ARG A 173 18.84 -5.23 15.07
C ARG A 173 17.66 -4.39 15.54
N ARG A 174 17.50 -3.18 15.01
CA ARG A 174 16.34 -2.31 15.27
C ARG A 174 15.06 -3.00 14.81
N MET A 175 15.05 -3.55 13.60
CA MET A 175 13.91 -4.24 13.04
C MET A 175 13.51 -5.49 13.83
N LEU A 176 14.47 -6.30 14.27
CA LEU A 176 14.24 -7.48 15.11
C LEU A 176 13.69 -7.12 16.51
N SER A 177 13.97 -5.91 16.98
CA SER A 177 13.47 -5.40 18.26
C SER A 177 12.03 -4.86 18.17
N ASP A 178 11.54 -4.57 16.96
CA ASP A 178 10.16 -4.12 16.72
C ASP A 178 9.16 -5.26 16.94
N LYS A 179 8.00 -4.94 17.52
CA LYS A 179 6.89 -5.87 17.75
C LYS A 179 6.46 -6.62 16.48
N ARG A 180 6.57 -5.98 15.31
CA ARG A 180 6.26 -6.58 14.00
C ARG A 180 7.10 -7.83 13.75
N ALA A 181 8.39 -7.83 14.11
CA ALA A 181 9.26 -8.98 13.90
C ALA A 181 8.83 -10.18 14.76
N ARG A 182 8.42 -9.93 16.01
CA ARG A 182 7.92 -10.99 16.91
C ARG A 182 6.66 -11.65 16.36
N THR A 183 5.73 -10.87 15.81
CA THR A 183 4.51 -11.40 15.22
C THR A 183 4.81 -12.15 13.92
N SER A 184 5.56 -11.52 13.00
CA SER A 184 5.73 -12.05 11.65
C SER A 184 6.63 -13.27 11.59
N LEU A 185 7.71 -13.33 12.37
CA LEU A 185 8.62 -14.49 12.36
C LEU A 185 8.04 -15.73 13.06
N VAL A 186 7.03 -15.57 13.91
CA VAL A 186 6.40 -16.68 14.65
C VAL A 186 5.13 -17.17 13.97
N GLN A 187 4.39 -16.29 13.28
CA GLN A 187 3.08 -16.63 12.72
C GLN A 187 3.07 -16.85 11.20
N ASN A 188 4.04 -16.32 10.47
CA ASN A 188 4.04 -16.38 9.00
C ASN A 188 4.98 -17.45 8.43
N PHE A 189 5.72 -18.17 9.28
CA PHE A 189 6.60 -19.29 8.97
C PHE A 189 6.36 -20.40 10.00
#